data_AF-A0A1X6ZZ54-F1
#
_entry.id   AF-A0A1X6ZZ54-F1
#
_cell.length_a   1.000
_cell.length_b   1.000
_cell.length_c   1.000
_cell.angle_alpha   90.00
_cell.angle_beta   90.00
_cell.angle_gamma   90.00
#
_symmetry.space_group_name_H-M   'P 1'
#
loop_
_entity.id
_entity.type
_entity.pdbx_description
1 polymer ?
#
loop_
_entity_poly.entity_id
_entity_poly.type
_entity_poly.pdbx_seq_one_letter_code
_entity_poly.pdbx_strand_id
1 'polypeptide(L)'
;MSGHRHIDLSVLVLLGLSMGAGAVLDYLRDGIGLEILLGICLSVLIALWLVCLREPVRRSVLRSAGLLLPLLLVWSFAALLLWRHAPEDAQKVIPVGILTGTGVLLGWVATYLIGDVREQTALDRTRRDTLTALRHEIFALVDKLDNQDIWAHAKDVQARIAQGDGTTRVGKAVPYHPYSTMESQPIIFEAVSGSIPTIKAATVAAIVRFYAEYTDLRRMIEDSRSDIARSLSPERRVNLHRQLTKRRASTLSWGLKALEEIGRDLGESDYEKINRSGKNEQITPEKTGDPDE
;
A
#
# COMPACT_ATOMS: atom_id res chain seq x y z
N MET A 1 -10.21 15.36 13.49
CA MET A 1 -11.63 15.57 13.12
C MET A 1 -11.89 14.86 11.81
N SER A 2 -12.52 13.68 11.84
CA SER A 2 -12.97 12.95 10.65
C SER A 2 -14.42 12.56 10.92
N GLY A 3 -15.35 13.35 10.37
CA GLY A 3 -16.78 13.08 10.43
C GLY A 3 -17.13 11.94 9.49
N HIS A 4 -17.16 10.71 10.01
CA HIS A 4 -17.83 9.61 9.34
C HIS A 4 -19.34 9.82 9.42
N ARG A 5 -19.94 10.29 8.32
CA ARG A 5 -21.36 10.06 8.04
C ARG A 5 -21.54 8.57 7.76
N HIS A 6 -21.65 7.76 8.81
CA HIS A 6 -22.36 6.50 8.72
C HIS A 6 -23.81 6.87 8.41
N ILE A 7 -24.19 6.81 7.14
CA ILE A 7 -25.59 6.63 6.79
C ILE A 7 -25.95 5.28 7.40
N ASP A 8 -26.74 5.31 8.47
CA ASP A 8 -27.23 4.13 9.18
C ASP A 8 -28.00 3.25 8.19
N LEU A 9 -27.30 2.27 7.61
CA LEU A 9 -27.88 1.24 6.76
C LEU A 9 -28.95 0.43 7.54
N SER A 10 -28.80 0.38 8.85
CA SER A 10 -29.76 -0.08 9.86
C SER A 10 -31.11 0.63 9.73
N VAL A 11 -31.15 1.95 9.48
CA VAL A 11 -32.38 2.74 9.33
C VAL A 11 -33.08 2.44 7.99
N LEU A 12 -32.32 2.18 6.92
CA LEU A 12 -32.88 1.77 5.62
C LEU A 12 -33.45 0.34 5.65
N VAL A 13 -32.81 -0.58 6.38
CA VAL A 13 -33.33 -1.95 6.59
C VAL A 13 -34.57 -1.95 7.49
N LEU A 14 -34.62 -1.09 8.52
CA LEU A 14 -35.80 -0.92 9.38
C LEU A 14 -36.97 -0.25 8.67
N LEU A 15 -36.73 0.71 7.77
CA LEU A 15 -37.78 1.33 6.94
C LEU A 15 -38.33 0.38 5.87
N GLY A 16 -37.50 -0.52 5.33
CA GLY A 16 -37.95 -1.58 4.42
C GLY A 16 -38.82 -2.65 5.13
N LEU A 17 -38.53 -2.95 6.40
CA LEU A 17 -39.29 -3.92 7.20
C LEU A 17 -40.62 -3.37 7.73
N SER A 18 -40.75 -2.06 7.95
CA SER A 18 -41.96 -1.49 8.59
C SER A 18 -43.14 -1.27 7.62
N MET A 19 -42.89 -1.12 6.31
CA MET A 19 -43.98 -0.94 5.33
C MET A 19 -44.62 -2.25 4.83
N GLY A 20 -44.08 -3.42 5.20
CA GLY A 20 -44.59 -4.73 4.77
C GLY A 20 -45.43 -5.50 5.79
N ALA A 21 -45.30 -5.19 7.10
CA ALA A 21 -45.85 -6.04 8.16
C ALA A 21 -47.38 -6.03 8.24
N GLY A 22 -48.03 -4.94 7.86
CA GLY A 22 -49.49 -4.82 7.85
C GLY A 22 -50.17 -5.57 6.70
N ALA A 23 -49.54 -5.61 5.52
CA ALA A 23 -50.10 -6.27 4.34
C ALA A 23 -49.87 -7.79 4.34
N VAL A 24 -48.81 -8.26 5.01
CA VAL A 24 -48.46 -9.70 5.08
C VAL A 24 -49.45 -10.49 5.95
N LEU A 25 -50.08 -9.86 6.95
CA LEU A 25 -51.05 -10.51 7.84
C LEU A 25 -52.38 -10.82 7.15
N ASP A 26 -52.85 -9.97 6.24
CA ASP A 26 -54.07 -10.23 5.46
C ASP A 26 -53.83 -11.20 4.28
N TYR A 27 -52.58 -11.31 3.79
CA TYR A 27 -52.21 -12.16 2.63
C TYR A 27 -51.83 -13.61 2.99
N LEU A 28 -51.57 -13.90 4.28
CA LEU A 28 -51.26 -15.24 4.78
C LEU A 28 -52.45 -16.22 4.73
N ARG A 29 -53.65 -15.73 4.39
CA ARG A 29 -54.87 -16.54 4.29
C ARG A 29 -54.99 -17.34 2.98
N ASP A 30 -54.28 -16.95 1.92
CA ASP A 30 -54.43 -17.52 0.55
C ASP A 30 -53.24 -18.37 0.07
N GLY A 31 -52.34 -18.83 0.95
CA GLY A 31 -51.19 -19.68 0.59
C GLY A 31 -50.02 -18.92 -0.07
N ILE A 32 -50.26 -17.74 -0.62
CA ILE A 32 -49.24 -16.83 -1.19
C ILE A 32 -48.33 -16.25 -0.09
N GLY A 33 -48.81 -16.16 1.16
CA GLY A 33 -48.03 -15.60 2.27
C GLY A 33 -46.77 -16.38 2.66
N LEU A 34 -46.71 -17.68 2.41
CA LEU A 34 -45.51 -18.49 2.72
C LEU A 34 -44.34 -18.15 1.78
N GLU A 35 -44.63 -17.94 0.48
CA GLU A 35 -43.63 -17.59 -0.52
C GLU A 35 -43.07 -16.18 -0.28
N ILE A 36 -43.94 -15.23 0.09
CA ILE A 36 -43.53 -13.87 0.46
C ILE A 36 -42.68 -13.90 1.74
N LEU A 37 -43.07 -14.66 2.75
CA LEU A 37 -42.30 -14.79 4.00
C LEU A 37 -40.92 -15.42 3.75
N LEU A 38 -40.84 -16.44 2.89
CA LEU A 38 -39.58 -17.06 2.46
C LEU A 38 -38.69 -16.07 1.68
N GLY A 39 -39.28 -15.27 0.79
CA GLY A 39 -38.57 -14.21 0.07
C GLY A 39 -38.01 -13.12 1.00
N ILE A 40 -38.80 -12.72 2.01
CA ILE A 40 -38.37 -11.76 3.04
C ILE A 40 -37.26 -12.37 3.91
N CYS A 41 -37.41 -13.61 4.38
CA CYS A 41 -36.36 -14.29 5.14
C CYS A 41 -35.07 -14.45 4.34
N LEU A 42 -35.16 -14.82 3.05
CA LEU A 42 -33.99 -14.98 2.18
C LEU A 42 -33.30 -13.63 1.92
N SER A 43 -34.06 -12.57 1.66
CA SER A 43 -33.51 -11.22 1.45
C SER A 43 -32.87 -10.65 2.72
N VAL A 44 -33.44 -10.90 3.89
CA VAL A 44 -32.84 -10.56 5.19
C VAL A 44 -31.56 -11.36 5.45
N LEU A 45 -31.54 -12.66 5.12
CA LEU A 45 -30.34 -13.50 5.21
C LEU A 45 -29.23 -13.03 4.26
N ILE A 46 -29.57 -12.64 3.03
CA ILE A 46 -28.63 -12.07 2.07
C ILE A 46 -28.10 -10.73 2.57
N ALA A 47 -28.95 -9.87 3.13
CA ALA A 47 -28.55 -8.59 3.70
C ALA A 47 -27.62 -8.77 4.91
N LEU A 48 -27.96 -9.68 5.84
CA LEU A 48 -27.11 -10.05 6.97
C LEU A 48 -25.76 -10.63 6.52
N TRP A 49 -25.78 -11.51 5.51
CA TRP A 49 -24.58 -12.07 4.91
C TRP A 49 -23.69 -10.97 4.31
N LEU A 50 -24.27 -10.02 3.58
CA LEU A 50 -23.58 -8.86 3.02
C LEU A 50 -22.98 -7.93 4.08
N VAL A 51 -23.65 -7.78 5.22
CA VAL A 51 -23.16 -6.98 6.37
C VAL A 51 -22.01 -7.68 7.09
N CYS A 52 -22.05 -9.01 7.21
CA CYS A 52 -20.99 -9.80 7.83
C CYS A 52 -19.75 -10.00 6.94
N LEU A 53 -19.80 -9.64 5.65
CA LEU A 53 -18.64 -9.72 4.75
C LEU A 53 -17.57 -8.70 5.15
N ARG A 54 -16.31 -9.15 5.19
CA ARG A 54 -15.13 -8.30 5.35
C ARG A 54 -15.15 -7.15 4.32
N GLU A 55 -14.82 -5.94 4.76
CA GLU A 55 -14.71 -4.70 3.95
C GLU A 55 -14.25 -4.90 2.48
N PRO A 56 -13.13 -5.58 2.19
CA PRO A 56 -12.68 -5.78 0.81
C PRO A 56 -13.66 -6.65 -0.01
N VAL A 57 -14.18 -7.72 0.58
CA VAL A 57 -15.15 -8.62 -0.09
C VAL A 57 -16.48 -7.90 -0.27
N ARG A 58 -16.92 -7.10 0.71
CA ARG A 58 -18.14 -6.29 0.60
C ARG A 58 -18.07 -5.31 -0.58
N ARG A 59 -16.93 -4.64 -0.80
CA ARG A 59 -16.75 -3.71 -1.93
C ARG A 59 -16.74 -4.44 -3.28
N SER A 60 -16.05 -5.57 -3.37
CA SER A 60 -16.06 -6.43 -4.57
C SER A 60 -17.48 -6.91 -4.89
N VAL A 61 -18.21 -7.40 -3.87
CA VAL A 61 -19.59 -7.86 -4.02
C VAL A 61 -20.53 -6.72 -4.38
N LEU A 62 -20.38 -5.50 -3.82
CA LEU A 62 -21.20 -4.34 -4.19
C LEU A 62 -20.94 -3.88 -5.64
N ARG A 63 -19.68 -3.85 -6.08
CA ARG A 63 -19.35 -3.56 -7.50
C ARG A 63 -19.94 -4.61 -8.43
N SER A 64 -19.80 -5.87 -8.04
CA SER A 64 -20.36 -7.00 -8.79
C SER A 64 -21.88 -6.97 -8.77
N ALA A 65 -22.52 -6.59 -7.66
CA ALA A 65 -23.97 -6.47 -7.55
C ALA A 65 -24.55 -5.46 -8.55
N GLY A 66 -23.85 -4.36 -8.83
CA GLY A 66 -24.26 -3.43 -9.89
C GLY A 66 -24.31 -4.07 -11.29
N LEU A 67 -23.50 -5.11 -11.52
CA LEU A 67 -23.43 -5.86 -12.79
C LEU A 67 -24.37 -7.08 -12.79
N LEU A 68 -24.55 -7.71 -11.62
CA LEU A 68 -25.34 -8.93 -11.44
C LEU A 68 -26.83 -8.66 -11.32
N LEU A 69 -27.22 -7.57 -10.67
CA LEU A 69 -28.62 -7.21 -10.45
C LEU A 69 -29.39 -6.99 -11.77
N PRO A 70 -28.90 -6.25 -12.78
CA PRO A 70 -29.59 -6.15 -14.06
C PRO A 70 -29.65 -7.50 -14.80
N LEU A 71 -28.61 -8.32 -14.70
CA LEU A 71 -28.59 -9.64 -15.33
C LEU A 71 -29.64 -10.58 -14.70
N LEU A 72 -29.77 -10.56 -13.37
CA LEU A 72 -30.79 -11.30 -12.64
C LEU A 72 -32.20 -10.77 -12.92
N LEU A 73 -32.38 -9.45 -13.07
CA LEU A 73 -33.67 -8.87 -13.46
C LEU A 73 -34.08 -9.30 -14.87
N VAL A 74 -33.16 -9.24 -15.84
CA VAL A 74 -33.39 -9.70 -17.21
C VAL A 74 -33.72 -11.19 -17.24
N TRP A 75 -32.97 -12.02 -16.50
CA TRP A 75 -33.22 -13.45 -16.39
C TRP A 75 -34.59 -13.75 -15.75
N SER A 76 -34.92 -13.09 -14.63
CA SER A 76 -36.19 -13.27 -13.93
C SER A 76 -37.38 -12.83 -14.79
N PHE A 77 -37.23 -11.73 -15.53
CA PHE A 77 -38.23 -11.25 -16.47
C PHE A 77 -38.43 -12.22 -17.64
N ALA A 78 -37.35 -12.76 -18.22
CA ALA A 78 -37.42 -13.77 -19.26
C ALA A 78 -38.09 -15.06 -18.77
N ALA A 79 -37.72 -15.53 -17.57
CA ALA A 79 -38.34 -16.70 -16.95
C ALA A 79 -39.84 -16.50 -16.70
N LEU A 80 -40.25 -15.31 -16.23
CA LEU A 80 -41.65 -14.95 -16.03
C LEU A 80 -42.44 -14.92 -17.35
N LEU A 81 -41.86 -14.34 -18.40
CA LEU A 81 -42.48 -14.31 -19.73
C LEU A 81 -42.66 -15.72 -20.29
N LEU A 82 -41.62 -16.56 -20.19
CA LEU A 82 -41.66 -17.96 -20.61
C LEU A 82 -42.73 -18.73 -19.85
N TRP A 83 -42.83 -18.56 -18.53
CA TRP A 83 -43.88 -19.19 -17.72
C TRP A 83 -45.29 -18.77 -18.15
N ARG A 84 -45.51 -17.46 -18.34
CA ARG A 84 -46.83 -16.89 -18.64
C ARG A 84 -47.34 -17.24 -20.05
N HIS A 85 -46.44 -17.42 -21.01
CA HIS A 85 -46.80 -17.62 -22.43
C HIS A 85 -46.66 -19.08 -22.87
N ALA A 86 -46.30 -19.98 -21.96
CA ALA A 86 -46.13 -21.38 -22.27
C ALA A 86 -47.48 -22.13 -22.33
N PRO A 87 -47.66 -23.00 -23.33
CA PRO A 87 -48.80 -23.90 -23.37
C PRO A 87 -48.73 -24.91 -22.20
N GLU A 88 -49.89 -25.42 -21.78
CA GLU A 88 -50.04 -26.22 -20.54
C GLU A 88 -49.17 -27.50 -20.53
N ASP A 89 -48.91 -28.07 -21.71
CA ASP A 89 -48.01 -29.20 -21.92
C ASP A 89 -46.54 -28.85 -21.65
N ALA A 90 -46.11 -27.62 -21.99
CA ALA A 90 -44.75 -27.13 -21.76
C ALA A 90 -44.49 -26.67 -20.31
N GLN A 91 -45.53 -26.34 -19.55
CA GLN A 91 -45.40 -25.90 -18.14
C GLN A 91 -44.72 -26.93 -17.24
N LYS A 92 -44.74 -28.21 -17.59
CA LYS A 92 -44.05 -29.28 -16.84
C LYS A 92 -42.52 -29.28 -17.03
N VAL A 93 -42.03 -28.75 -18.16
CA VAL A 93 -40.60 -28.80 -18.53
C VAL A 93 -39.89 -27.48 -18.21
N ILE A 94 -40.62 -26.37 -18.20
CA ILE A 94 -40.10 -25.03 -17.93
C ILE A 94 -39.41 -24.89 -16.56
N PRO A 95 -39.92 -25.46 -15.45
CA PRO A 95 -39.24 -25.40 -14.16
C PRO A 95 -37.82 -25.97 -14.22
N VAL A 96 -37.62 -27.08 -14.93
CA VAL A 96 -36.31 -27.74 -15.08
C VAL A 96 -35.36 -26.86 -15.90
N GLY A 97 -35.87 -26.24 -16.98
CA GLY A 97 -35.12 -25.29 -17.80
C GLY A 97 -34.70 -24.04 -17.01
N ILE A 98 -35.62 -23.44 -16.25
CA ILE A 98 -35.32 -22.28 -15.39
C ILE A 98 -34.29 -22.65 -14.32
N LEU A 99 -34.43 -23.82 -13.69
CA LEU A 99 -33.50 -24.27 -12.64
C LEU A 99 -32.09 -24.52 -13.21
N THR A 100 -32.02 -25.14 -14.39
CA THR A 100 -30.75 -25.38 -15.09
C THR A 100 -30.10 -24.07 -15.53
N GLY A 101 -30.84 -23.16 -16.16
CA GLY A 101 -30.33 -21.86 -16.60
C GLY A 101 -29.89 -20.98 -15.43
N THR A 102 -30.63 -21.01 -14.31
CA THR A 102 -30.25 -20.32 -13.08
C THR A 102 -28.96 -20.91 -12.50
N GLY A 103 -28.80 -22.24 -12.52
CA GLY A 103 -27.56 -22.90 -12.09
C GLY A 103 -26.34 -22.48 -12.92
N VAL A 104 -26.48 -22.40 -14.24
CA VAL A 104 -25.42 -21.93 -15.14
C VAL A 104 -25.06 -20.47 -14.87
N LEU A 105 -26.08 -19.62 -14.73
CA LEU A 105 -25.92 -18.20 -14.46
C LEU A 105 -25.20 -17.99 -13.11
N LEU A 106 -25.66 -18.65 -12.05
CA LEU A 106 -24.99 -18.60 -10.74
C LEU A 106 -23.55 -19.14 -10.79
N GLY A 107 -23.29 -20.21 -11.55
CA GLY A 107 -21.94 -20.75 -11.73
C GLY A 107 -20.98 -19.76 -12.41
N TRP A 108 -21.46 -19.02 -13.41
CA TRP A 108 -20.68 -17.98 -14.08
C TRP A 108 -20.36 -16.82 -13.14
N VAL A 109 -21.37 -16.38 -12.37
CA VAL A 109 -21.22 -15.33 -11.35
C VAL A 109 -20.23 -15.73 -10.26
N ALA A 110 -20.33 -16.96 -9.75
CA ALA A 110 -19.40 -17.48 -8.76
C ALA A 110 -17.96 -17.51 -9.31
N THR A 111 -17.78 -17.93 -10.57
CA THR A 111 -16.46 -17.95 -11.21
C THR A 111 -15.86 -16.55 -11.34
N TYR A 112 -16.67 -15.56 -11.74
CA TYR A 112 -16.26 -14.16 -11.81
C TYR A 112 -15.84 -13.60 -10.45
N LEU A 113 -16.65 -13.81 -9.42
CA LEU A 113 -16.35 -13.36 -8.05
C LEU A 113 -15.06 -13.99 -7.51
N ILE A 114 -14.87 -15.29 -7.75
CA ILE A 114 -13.63 -15.98 -7.37
C ILE A 114 -12.43 -15.39 -8.14
N GLY A 115 -12.61 -15.06 -9.42
CA GLY A 115 -11.60 -14.41 -10.25
C GLY A 115 -11.16 -13.05 -9.70
N ASP A 116 -12.12 -12.16 -9.43
CA ASP A 116 -11.86 -10.82 -8.89
C ASP A 116 -11.18 -10.88 -7.51
N VAL A 117 -11.64 -11.77 -6.61
CA VAL A 117 -11.00 -11.95 -5.30
C VAL A 117 -9.57 -12.46 -5.44
N ARG A 118 -9.31 -13.39 -6.38
CA ARG A 118 -7.96 -13.91 -6.64
C ARG A 118 -7.05 -12.82 -7.18
N GLU A 119 -7.53 -12.01 -8.12
CA GLU A 119 -6.77 -10.91 -8.70
C GLU A 119 -6.42 -9.86 -7.64
N GLN A 120 -7.40 -9.42 -6.85
CA GLN A 120 -7.15 -8.47 -5.75
C GLN A 120 -6.17 -9.03 -4.72
N THR A 121 -6.32 -10.31 -4.36
CA THR A 121 -5.39 -10.96 -3.43
C THR A 121 -3.98 -11.06 -4.02
N ALA A 122 -3.85 -11.31 -5.33
CA ALA A 122 -2.57 -11.35 -6.01
C ALA A 122 -1.90 -9.97 -6.02
N LEU A 123 -2.66 -8.92 -6.35
CA LEU A 123 -2.17 -7.54 -6.31
C LEU A 123 -1.72 -7.13 -4.90
N ASP A 124 -2.49 -7.47 -3.88
CA ASP A 124 -2.14 -7.20 -2.48
C ASP A 124 -0.89 -7.96 -2.03
N ARG A 125 -0.71 -9.22 -2.45
CA ARG A 125 0.51 -10.00 -2.19
C ARG A 125 1.72 -9.35 -2.87
N THR A 126 1.63 -9.08 -4.17
CA THR A 126 2.71 -8.42 -4.93
C THR A 126 3.08 -7.08 -4.33
N ARG A 127 2.09 -6.28 -3.89
CA ARG A 127 2.33 -5.02 -3.18
C ARG A 127 3.09 -5.22 -1.88
N ARG A 128 2.67 -6.16 -1.03
CA ARG A 128 3.33 -6.44 0.26
C ARG A 128 4.75 -6.97 0.07
N ASP A 129 4.96 -7.85 -0.89
CA ASP A 129 6.28 -8.40 -1.21
C ASP A 129 7.21 -7.31 -1.71
N THR A 130 6.71 -6.42 -2.59
CA THR A 130 7.45 -5.24 -3.07
C THR A 130 7.85 -4.31 -1.94
N LEU A 131 6.89 -3.93 -1.08
CA LEU A 131 7.16 -3.05 0.06
C LEU A 131 8.17 -3.68 1.03
N THR A 132 8.07 -4.99 1.24
CA THR A 132 8.99 -5.73 2.12
C THR A 132 10.39 -5.78 1.53
N ALA A 133 10.51 -6.04 0.22
CA ALA A 133 11.78 -6.03 -0.50
C ALA A 133 12.45 -4.64 -0.43
N LEU A 134 11.70 -3.58 -0.75
CA LEU A 134 12.18 -2.19 -0.64
C LEU A 134 12.57 -1.84 0.78
N ARG A 135 11.80 -2.26 1.78
CA ARG A 135 12.14 -2.05 3.20
C ARG A 135 13.49 -2.67 3.55
N HIS A 136 13.75 -3.90 3.13
CA HIS A 136 15.02 -4.57 3.43
C HIS A 136 16.21 -3.90 2.74
N GLU A 137 16.06 -3.45 1.50
CA GLU A 137 17.10 -2.68 0.81
C GLU A 137 17.37 -1.34 1.51
N ILE A 138 16.33 -0.54 1.74
CA ILE A 138 16.46 0.76 2.41
C ILE A 138 17.04 0.57 3.81
N PHE A 139 16.60 -0.44 4.56
CA PHE A 139 17.13 -0.75 5.88
C PHE A 139 18.63 -1.07 5.84
N ALA A 140 19.08 -1.89 4.90
CA ALA A 140 20.49 -2.20 4.75
C ALA A 140 21.34 -0.96 4.41
N LEU A 141 20.79 -0.01 3.65
CA LEU A 141 21.45 1.26 3.34
C LEU A 141 21.45 2.21 4.55
N VAL A 142 20.33 2.33 5.24
CA VAL A 142 20.18 3.13 6.46
C VAL A 142 21.12 2.64 7.56
N ASP A 143 21.20 1.33 7.78
CA ASP A 143 22.07 0.75 8.80
C ASP A 143 23.56 1.02 8.51
N LYS A 144 23.96 0.96 7.23
CA LYS A 144 25.31 1.39 6.80
C LYS A 144 25.56 2.88 7.04
N LEU A 145 24.57 3.74 6.81
CA LEU A 145 24.71 5.17 7.07
C LEU A 145 24.79 5.48 8.57
N ASP A 146 24.03 4.73 9.37
CA ASP A 146 23.86 4.93 10.81
C ASP A 146 24.95 4.24 11.67
N ASN A 147 25.75 3.32 11.11
CA ASN A 147 26.76 2.56 11.86
C ASN A 147 27.89 3.40 12.51
N GLN A 148 28.00 4.67 12.14
CA GLN A 148 29.01 5.61 12.62
C GLN A 148 28.32 6.93 12.98
N ASP A 149 28.77 7.56 14.08
CA ASP A 149 28.33 8.91 14.43
C ASP A 149 28.84 9.89 13.36
N ILE A 150 27.91 10.38 12.54
CA ILE A 150 28.18 11.22 11.38
C ILE A 150 28.86 12.53 11.80
N TRP A 151 28.43 13.14 12.91
CA TRP A 151 28.92 14.45 13.32
C TRP A 151 30.25 14.35 14.05
N ALA A 152 30.40 13.38 14.96
CA ALA A 152 31.65 13.15 15.67
C ALA A 152 32.76 12.74 14.71
N HIS A 153 32.47 11.82 13.78
CA HIS A 153 33.44 11.40 12.76
C HIS A 153 33.81 12.56 11.84
N ALA A 154 32.83 13.35 11.39
CA ALA A 154 33.10 14.50 10.54
C ALA A 154 33.96 15.56 11.23
N LYS A 155 33.80 15.78 12.53
CA LYS A 155 34.63 16.72 13.30
C LYS A 155 36.09 16.29 13.32
N ASP A 156 36.37 15.00 13.56
CA ASP A 156 37.74 14.45 13.55
C ASP A 156 38.37 14.57 12.15
N VAL A 157 37.63 14.13 11.11
CA VAL A 157 38.12 14.20 9.73
C VAL A 157 38.39 15.63 9.28
N GLN A 158 37.48 16.58 9.57
CA GLN A 158 37.66 17.98 9.21
C GLN A 158 38.85 18.62 9.94
N ALA A 159 39.08 18.28 11.21
CA ALA A 159 40.24 18.75 11.95
C ALA A 159 41.56 18.26 11.32
N ARG A 160 41.63 16.97 10.95
CA ARG A 160 42.81 16.39 10.27
C ARG A 160 43.06 17.00 8.89
N ILE A 161 42.01 17.28 8.12
CA ILE A 161 42.14 17.98 6.83
C ILE A 161 42.71 19.39 7.03
N ALA A 162 42.24 20.11 8.05
CA ALA A 162 42.69 21.47 8.36
C ALA A 162 44.13 21.52 8.85
N GLN A 163 44.55 20.53 9.66
CA GLN A 163 45.92 20.41 10.16
C GLN A 163 46.90 19.92 9.08
N GLY A 164 46.40 19.22 8.05
CA GLY A 164 47.24 18.64 7.00
C GLY A 164 47.99 17.38 7.45
N ASP A 165 47.58 16.78 8.57
CA ASP A 165 48.23 15.65 9.24
C ASP A 165 47.99 14.30 8.56
N GLY A 166 48.27 14.21 7.26
CA GLY A 166 48.37 12.92 6.60
C GLY A 166 49.75 12.33 6.85
N THR A 167 49.82 11.06 7.21
CA THR A 167 51.08 10.33 7.30
C THR A 167 51.05 9.19 6.31
N THR A 168 52.05 9.14 5.42
CA THR A 168 52.27 7.95 4.59
C THR A 168 52.60 6.76 5.48
N ARG A 169 52.48 5.55 4.94
CA ARG A 169 52.89 4.30 5.61
C ARG A 169 54.37 4.28 6.06
N VAL A 170 55.17 5.23 5.56
CA VAL A 170 56.61 5.42 5.85
C VAL A 170 56.85 6.65 6.76
N GLY A 171 55.81 7.20 7.39
CA GLY A 171 55.93 8.30 8.35
C GLY A 171 56.22 9.68 7.75
N LYS A 172 56.17 9.85 6.41
CA LYS A 172 56.29 11.18 5.79
C LYS A 172 54.96 11.93 5.86
N ALA A 173 55.03 13.20 6.25
CA ALA A 173 53.91 14.13 6.21
C ALA A 173 53.44 14.34 4.77
N VAL A 174 52.18 14.06 4.51
CA VAL A 174 51.46 14.27 3.25
C VAL A 174 50.12 14.91 3.56
N PRO A 175 49.50 15.65 2.63
CA PRO A 175 48.15 16.17 2.85
C PRO A 175 47.17 15.03 3.19
N TYR A 176 46.43 15.17 4.29
CA TYR A 176 45.41 14.20 4.66
C TYR A 176 44.26 14.20 3.65
N HIS A 177 43.97 13.03 3.09
CA HIS A 177 42.83 12.78 2.21
C HIS A 177 41.96 11.70 2.83
N PRO A 178 40.72 12.01 3.26
CA PRO A 178 39.85 11.00 3.86
C PRO A 178 39.46 9.94 2.81
N TYR A 179 39.45 8.69 3.24
CA TYR A 179 38.88 7.60 2.46
C TYR A 179 37.38 7.52 2.75
N SER A 180 36.56 7.73 1.73
CA SER A 180 35.14 7.41 1.79
C SER A 180 34.88 6.12 1.03
N THR A 181 34.26 5.14 1.70
CA THR A 181 33.87 3.88 1.07
C THR A 181 32.76 4.12 0.06
N MET A 182 32.79 3.38 -1.05
CA MET A 182 31.73 3.47 -2.04
C MET A 182 30.44 2.87 -1.48
N GLU A 183 29.38 3.64 -1.63
CA GLU A 183 28.02 3.26 -1.25
C GLU A 183 27.43 2.28 -2.29
N SER A 184 26.74 1.25 -1.81
CA SER A 184 26.20 0.15 -2.64
C SER A 184 25.18 0.65 -3.66
N GLN A 185 25.10 0.00 -4.83
CA GLN A 185 24.06 0.33 -5.81
C GLN A 185 22.69 -0.16 -5.32
N PRO A 186 21.62 0.62 -5.51
CA PRO A 186 20.26 0.15 -5.25
C PRO A 186 19.85 -0.84 -6.34
N ILE A 187 19.59 -2.09 -5.98
CA ILE A 187 19.28 -3.18 -6.92
C ILE A 187 17.75 -3.36 -7.03
N ILE A 188 17.06 -3.33 -5.89
CA ILE A 188 15.61 -3.62 -5.82
C ILE A 188 14.81 -2.44 -6.35
N PHE A 189 15.16 -1.22 -5.96
CA PHE A 189 14.47 -0.04 -6.48
C PHE A 189 14.56 0.08 -8.00
N GLU A 190 15.75 -0.13 -8.59
CA GLU A 190 15.92 -0.11 -10.04
C GLU A 190 15.04 -1.15 -10.73
N ALA A 191 14.98 -2.38 -10.20
CA ALA A 191 14.17 -3.46 -10.74
C ALA A 191 12.66 -3.21 -10.65
N VAL A 192 12.19 -2.51 -9.60
CA VAL A 192 10.75 -2.36 -9.30
C VAL A 192 10.19 -0.99 -9.69
N SER A 193 11.04 -0.01 -9.98
CA SER A 193 10.63 1.37 -10.35
C SER A 193 9.68 1.45 -11.55
N GLY A 194 9.77 0.51 -12.50
CA GLY A 194 8.90 0.44 -13.67
C GLY A 194 7.56 -0.27 -13.45
N SER A 195 7.38 -0.95 -12.32
CA SER A 195 6.21 -1.79 -12.03
C SER A 195 5.69 -1.58 -10.61
N ILE A 196 5.72 -0.35 -10.10
CA ILE A 196 5.29 -0.04 -8.74
C ILE A 196 3.80 -0.39 -8.63
N PRO A 197 3.41 -1.40 -7.83
CA PRO A 197 2.01 -1.73 -7.59
C PRO A 197 1.31 -0.54 -6.90
N THR A 198 0.01 -0.62 -6.63
CA THR A 198 -0.79 0.43 -5.98
C THR A 198 -0.30 0.73 -4.54
N ILE A 199 0.82 1.44 -4.42
CA ILE A 199 1.42 1.95 -3.18
C ILE A 199 0.85 3.34 -2.93
N LYS A 200 0.69 3.72 -1.66
CA LYS A 200 0.23 5.08 -1.30
C LYS A 200 1.22 6.13 -1.79
N ALA A 201 0.70 7.26 -2.27
CA ALA A 201 1.51 8.36 -2.82
C ALA A 201 2.56 8.88 -1.83
N ALA A 202 2.22 8.99 -0.53
CA ALA A 202 3.16 9.42 0.52
C ALA A 202 4.36 8.47 0.65
N THR A 203 4.12 7.16 0.62
CA THR A 203 5.17 6.13 0.68
C THR A 203 6.07 6.19 -0.54
N VAL A 204 5.50 6.33 -1.75
CA VAL A 204 6.28 6.50 -2.98
C VAL A 204 7.14 7.75 -2.92
N ALA A 205 6.58 8.89 -2.49
CA ALA A 205 7.31 10.15 -2.39
C ALA A 205 8.51 10.03 -1.44
N ALA A 206 8.34 9.43 -0.26
CA ALA A 206 9.43 9.21 0.69
C ALA A 206 10.53 8.31 0.13
N ILE A 207 10.16 7.19 -0.53
CA ILE A 207 11.10 6.26 -1.16
C ILE A 207 11.90 6.95 -2.28
N VAL A 208 11.21 7.63 -3.19
CA VAL A 208 11.86 8.33 -4.31
C VAL A 208 12.79 9.42 -3.80
N ARG A 209 12.37 10.20 -2.78
CA ARG A 209 13.19 11.23 -2.17
C ARG A 209 14.46 10.64 -1.54
N PHE A 210 14.33 9.52 -0.82
CA PHE A 210 15.48 8.81 -0.25
C PHE A 210 16.48 8.38 -1.34
N TYR A 211 16.03 7.71 -2.41
CA TYR A 211 16.94 7.26 -3.47
C TYR A 211 17.54 8.42 -4.27
N ALA A 212 16.83 9.54 -4.43
CA ALA A 212 17.39 10.76 -5.01
C ALA A 212 18.53 11.32 -4.15
N GLU A 213 18.30 11.48 -2.84
CA GLU A 213 19.32 11.93 -1.89
C GLU A 213 20.51 10.95 -1.79
N TYR A 214 20.24 9.64 -1.85
CA TYR A 214 21.27 8.61 -1.84
C TYR A 214 22.11 8.63 -3.12
N THR A 215 21.50 8.84 -4.28
CA THR A 215 22.20 8.98 -5.56
C THR A 215 23.09 10.23 -5.57
N ASP A 216 22.58 11.35 -5.06
CA ASP A 216 23.37 12.58 -4.93
C ASP A 216 24.53 12.41 -3.95
N LEU A 217 24.31 11.76 -2.81
CA LEU A 217 25.38 11.41 -1.86
C LEU A 217 26.47 10.56 -2.54
N ARG A 218 26.08 9.56 -3.33
CA ARG A 218 27.01 8.70 -4.08
C ARG A 218 27.86 9.49 -5.07
N ARG A 219 27.23 10.40 -5.84
CA ARG A 219 27.95 11.29 -6.76
C ARG A 219 28.93 12.19 -6.02
N MET A 220 28.51 12.80 -4.90
CA MET A 220 29.39 13.63 -4.08
C MET A 220 30.58 12.85 -3.50
N ILE A 221 30.37 11.60 -3.08
CA ILE A 221 31.45 10.72 -2.63
C ILE A 221 32.43 10.45 -3.77
N GLU A 222 31.95 10.16 -4.97
CA GLU A 222 32.82 9.93 -6.13
C GLU A 222 33.59 11.19 -6.53
N ASP A 223 32.92 12.34 -6.57
CA ASP A 223 33.53 13.63 -6.85
C ASP A 223 34.62 13.97 -5.82
N SER A 224 34.40 13.63 -4.54
CA SER A 224 35.38 13.84 -3.47
C SER A 224 36.66 12.99 -3.62
N ARG A 225 36.60 11.89 -4.38
CA ARG A 225 37.74 11.00 -4.65
C ARG A 225 38.57 11.45 -5.86
N SER A 226 38.02 12.34 -6.69
CA SER A 226 38.66 12.85 -7.90
C SER A 226 39.97 13.59 -7.61
N ASP A 227 40.87 13.62 -8.58
CA ASP A 227 42.13 14.36 -8.46
C ASP A 227 41.89 15.87 -8.34
N ILE A 228 40.80 16.37 -8.93
CA ILE A 228 40.36 17.77 -8.76
C ILE A 228 40.08 18.05 -7.29
N ALA A 229 39.28 17.21 -6.62
CA ALA A 229 38.97 17.38 -5.20
C ALA A 229 40.23 17.31 -4.30
N ARG A 230 41.21 16.48 -4.66
CA ARG A 230 42.50 16.40 -3.96
C ARG A 230 43.34 17.66 -4.12
N SER A 231 43.28 18.30 -5.29
CA SER A 231 44.02 19.53 -5.59
C SER A 231 43.48 20.78 -4.89
N LEU A 232 42.26 20.72 -4.34
CA LEU A 232 41.64 21.84 -3.62
C LEU A 232 42.45 22.23 -2.38
N SER A 233 42.39 23.52 -1.99
CA SER A 233 42.98 23.99 -0.74
C SER A 233 42.35 23.31 0.49
N PRO A 234 43.05 23.21 1.63
CA PRO A 234 42.52 22.59 2.85
C PRO A 234 41.16 23.15 3.27
N GLU A 235 40.98 24.47 3.22
CA GLU A 235 39.72 25.13 3.55
C GLU A 235 38.56 24.68 2.63
N ARG A 236 38.80 24.63 1.32
CA ARG A 236 37.81 24.16 0.35
C ARG A 236 37.46 22.68 0.56
N ARG A 237 38.44 21.84 0.90
CA ARG A 237 38.21 20.42 1.23
C ARG A 237 37.39 20.25 2.51
N VAL A 238 37.64 21.05 3.54
CA VAL A 238 36.81 21.07 4.76
C VAL A 238 35.37 21.46 4.43
N ASN A 239 35.16 22.47 3.58
CA ASN A 239 33.82 22.87 3.16
C ASN A 239 33.11 21.77 2.35
N LEU A 240 33.81 21.15 1.39
CA LEU A 240 33.30 20.00 0.63
C LEU A 240 32.90 18.86 1.57
N HIS A 241 33.78 18.50 2.51
CA HIS A 241 33.49 17.46 3.49
C HIS A 241 32.30 17.82 4.39
N ARG A 242 32.15 19.09 4.79
CA ARG A 242 30.99 19.57 5.56
C ARG A 242 29.68 19.43 4.77
N GLN A 243 29.69 19.73 3.47
CA GLN A 243 28.52 19.50 2.61
C GLN A 243 28.19 18.01 2.50
N LEU A 244 29.20 17.15 2.35
CA LEU A 244 29.03 15.70 2.32
C LEU A 244 28.47 15.17 3.65
N THR A 245 28.93 15.69 4.79
CA THR A 245 28.39 15.35 6.12
C THR A 245 26.91 15.73 6.24
N LYS A 246 26.54 16.95 5.83
CA LYS A 246 25.14 17.40 5.82
C LYS A 246 24.27 16.53 4.93
N ARG A 247 24.76 16.21 3.73
CA ARG A 247 24.05 15.32 2.79
C ARG A 247 23.86 13.94 3.40
N ARG A 248 24.90 13.33 3.98
CA ARG A 248 24.82 12.03 4.67
C ARG A 248 23.75 12.01 5.77
N ALA A 249 23.70 13.06 6.60
CA ALA A 249 22.68 13.19 7.64
C ALA A 249 21.26 13.33 7.06
N SER A 250 21.09 14.11 5.99
CA SER A 250 19.80 14.26 5.30
C SER A 250 19.35 12.96 4.62
N THR A 251 20.25 12.25 3.95
CA THR A 251 19.97 10.93 3.36
C THR A 251 19.52 9.93 4.43
N LEU A 252 20.14 9.96 5.61
CA LEU A 252 19.70 9.13 6.74
C LEU A 252 18.29 9.51 7.21
N SER A 253 18.02 10.82 7.40
CA SER A 253 16.68 11.33 7.76
C SER A 253 15.59 10.83 6.79
N TRP A 254 15.83 10.94 5.49
CA TRP A 254 14.91 10.47 4.45
C TRP A 254 14.79 8.95 4.40
N GLY A 255 15.87 8.21 4.66
CA GLY A 255 15.83 6.75 4.75
C GLY A 255 14.95 6.26 5.89
N LEU A 256 15.04 6.91 7.06
CA LEU A 256 14.16 6.63 8.20
C LEU A 256 12.71 6.96 7.88
N LYS A 257 12.46 8.09 7.21
CA LYS A 257 11.11 8.47 6.76
C LYS A 257 10.52 7.45 5.78
N ALA A 258 11.31 6.97 4.82
CA ALA A 258 10.86 5.94 3.88
C ALA A 258 10.50 4.64 4.61
N LEU A 259 11.31 4.20 5.59
CA LEU A 259 11.03 3.02 6.41
C LEU A 259 9.73 3.19 7.23
N GLU A 260 9.51 4.35 7.82
CA GLU A 260 8.30 4.69 8.57
C GLU A 260 7.06 4.62 7.67
N GLU A 261 7.10 5.24 6.49
CA GLU A 261 5.97 5.22 5.54
C GLU A 261 5.70 3.83 4.97
N ILE A 262 6.73 3.00 4.79
CA ILE A 262 6.55 1.60 4.37
C ILE A 262 5.89 0.80 5.50
N GLY A 263 6.36 0.93 6.74
CA GLY A 263 5.76 0.25 7.90
C GLY A 263 4.31 0.65 8.11
N ARG A 264 4.00 1.94 7.96
CA ARG A 264 2.62 2.46 7.98
C ARG A 264 1.78 1.87 6.84
N ASP A 265 2.35 1.71 5.65
CA ASP A 265 1.61 1.15 4.52
C ASP A 265 1.37 -0.36 4.63
N LEU A 266 2.30 -1.08 5.26
CA LEU A 266 2.15 -2.49 5.63
C LEU A 266 1.17 -2.71 6.80
N GLY A 267 0.82 -1.66 7.55
CA GLY A 267 -0.10 -1.71 8.68
C GLY A 267 0.54 -2.23 9.97
N GLU A 268 1.85 -2.03 10.14
CA GLU A 268 2.58 -2.42 11.35
C GLU A 268 2.22 -1.48 12.51
N SER A 269 2.08 -2.00 13.74
CA SER A 269 1.70 -1.21 14.92
C SER A 269 2.82 -0.32 15.46
N ASP A 270 4.07 -0.73 15.26
CA ASP A 270 5.27 -0.08 15.76
C ASP A 270 6.15 0.46 14.62
N TYR A 271 5.53 1.01 13.58
CA TYR A 271 6.24 1.50 12.39
C TYR A 271 7.27 2.62 12.69
N GLU A 272 7.15 3.28 13.84
CA GLU A 272 8.07 4.33 14.31
C GLU A 272 9.33 3.76 14.99
N LYS A 273 9.30 2.50 15.44
CA LYS A 273 10.42 1.84 16.12
C LYS A 273 11.28 1.07 15.11
N ILE A 274 12.15 1.80 14.42
CA ILE A 274 13.12 1.21 13.49
C ILE A 274 14.31 0.67 14.31
N ASN A 275 14.52 -0.66 14.30
CA ASN A 275 15.68 -1.32 14.92
C ASN A 275 16.98 -1.01 14.15
N ARG A 276 17.55 0.17 14.36
CA ARG A 276 18.82 0.62 13.76
C ARG A 276 20.00 0.51 14.73
N SER A 277 21.23 0.57 14.21
CA SER A 277 22.46 0.55 15.01
C SER A 277 22.53 1.62 16.12
N GLY A 278 21.85 2.76 15.93
CA GLY A 278 21.60 3.77 16.97
C GLY A 278 22.76 4.72 17.23
N LYS A 279 23.73 4.90 16.31
CA LYS A 279 24.83 5.87 16.53
C LYS A 279 24.43 7.32 16.25
N ASN A 280 23.30 7.54 15.57
CA ASN A 280 22.80 8.89 15.26
C ASN A 280 21.38 9.10 15.78
N GLU A 281 21.15 8.90 17.08
CA GLU A 281 19.84 9.05 17.71
C GLU A 281 19.22 10.44 17.48
N GLN A 282 20.05 11.47 17.38
CA GLN A 282 19.67 12.85 17.08
C GLN A 282 19.08 13.05 15.67
N ILE A 283 19.31 12.12 14.74
CA ILE A 283 18.73 12.17 13.40
C ILE A 283 17.40 11.40 13.44
N THR A 284 16.31 12.17 13.36
CA THR A 284 14.94 11.69 13.31
C THR A 284 14.44 11.62 11.87
N PRO A 285 13.36 10.86 11.58
CA PRO A 285 12.70 10.89 10.28
C PRO A 285 12.33 12.32 9.87
N GLU A 286 12.52 12.65 8.59
CA GLU A 286 12.13 13.95 8.07
C GLU A 286 10.61 14.13 8.23
N LYS A 287 10.20 15.23 8.85
CA LYS A 287 8.80 15.65 8.85
C LYS A 287 8.54 16.32 7.51
N THR A 288 7.82 15.66 6.61
CA THR A 288 7.17 16.37 5.52
C THR A 288 6.31 17.45 6.16
N GLY A 289 6.60 18.72 5.87
CA GLY A 289 5.66 19.79 6.13
C GLY A 289 4.31 19.37 5.54
N ASP A 290 3.24 19.61 6.29
CA ASP A 290 1.90 19.36 5.79
C ASP A 290 1.80 20.09 4.44
N PRO A 291 1.40 19.43 3.33
CA PRO A 291 1.26 20.13 2.05
C PRO A 291 0.18 21.24 2.08
N ASP A 292 -0.49 21.42 3.22
CA ASP A 292 -1.47 22.45 3.52
C ASP A 292 -0.91 23.64 4.36
N GLU A 293 0.40 23.70 4.63
CA GLU A 293 1.14 24.91 5.08
C GLU A 293 1.99 25.53 3.96
#